data_AF-B6QDB6-F1
#
_entry.id   AF-B6QDB6-F1
#
_cell.length_a   1.000
_cell.length_b   1.000
_cell.length_c   1.000
_cell.angle_alpha   90.00
_cell.angle_beta   90.00
_cell.angle_gamma   90.00
#
_symmetry.space_group_name_H-M   'P 1'
#
loop_
_entity.id
_entity.type
_entity.pdbx_description
1 polymer ?
#
loop_
_entity_poly.entity_id
_entity_poly.type
_entity_poly.pdbx_seq_one_letter_code
_entity_poly.pdbx_strand_id
1 'polypeptide(L)'
;MPLDPTFTAYTPTQAQTYAQHRLSYPFKLYDIILKHHTNTGGKLNVLADAHWFSMPSFWVQAAQVVKPNVTVALWTCSSLYCHPSTSNAAAVKKAFFHLERDILAPYELPPNQISRNRYDNLILPWQVNDLIARYILAESFPEKDFVRLEWDRDGILTNGEDFFLASKDENNGETH
;
A
#
# COMPACT_ATOMS: atom_id res chain seq x y z
N MET A 1 -15.83 -10.12 -29.70
CA MET A 1 -16.33 -9.12 -28.74
C MET A 1 -15.66 -7.80 -29.07
N PRO A 2 -16.37 -6.66 -29.11
CA PRO A 2 -15.72 -5.36 -29.27
C PRO A 2 -14.80 -5.12 -28.08
N LEU A 3 -13.61 -4.56 -28.32
CA LEU A 3 -12.74 -4.07 -27.25
C LEU A 3 -13.48 -2.93 -26.56
N ASP A 4 -13.77 -3.06 -25.27
CA ASP A 4 -14.28 -1.96 -24.46
C ASP A 4 -13.21 -0.84 -24.45
N PRO A 5 -13.49 0.37 -24.95
CA PRO A 5 -12.52 1.47 -24.99
C PRO A 5 -12.24 2.08 -23.61
N THR A 6 -12.93 1.62 -22.57
CA THR A 6 -12.84 2.25 -21.26
C THR A 6 -11.46 1.97 -20.63
N PHE A 7 -10.77 3.04 -20.24
CA PHE A 7 -9.58 3.08 -19.37
C PHE A 7 -8.16 3.04 -19.97
N THR A 8 -7.95 3.18 -21.29
CA THR A 8 -6.56 3.30 -21.80
C THR A 8 -6.03 4.74 -21.84
N ALA A 9 -6.89 5.74 -21.95
CA ALA A 9 -6.52 7.16 -21.87
C ALA A 9 -7.68 8.03 -21.36
N TYR A 10 -7.39 8.92 -20.40
CA TYR A 10 -8.31 9.98 -19.98
C TYR A 10 -8.09 11.22 -20.84
N THR A 11 -9.17 11.93 -21.22
CA THR A 11 -9.03 13.33 -21.68
C THR A 11 -8.53 14.20 -20.52
N PRO A 12 -7.93 15.39 -20.79
CA PRO A 12 -7.49 16.29 -19.73
C PRO A 12 -8.57 16.61 -18.69
N THR A 13 -9.82 16.82 -19.15
CA THR A 13 -10.96 17.06 -18.26
C THR A 13 -11.29 15.84 -17.41
N GLN A 14 -11.33 14.63 -18.00
CA GLN A 14 -11.58 13.40 -17.23
C GLN A 14 -10.47 13.12 -16.22
N ALA A 15 -9.21 13.37 -16.59
CA ALA A 15 -8.07 13.23 -15.68
C ALA A 15 -8.18 14.23 -14.51
N GLN A 16 -8.61 15.48 -14.78
CA GLN A 16 -8.84 16.48 -13.74
C GLN A 16 -9.99 16.07 -12.81
N THR A 17 -11.12 15.60 -13.34
CA THR A 17 -12.23 15.08 -12.55
C THR A 17 -11.79 13.89 -11.69
N TYR A 18 -11.05 12.95 -12.28
CA TYR A 18 -10.51 11.81 -11.56
C TYR A 18 -9.59 12.27 -10.42
N ALA A 19 -8.66 13.20 -10.68
CA ALA A 19 -7.75 13.73 -9.67
C ALA A 19 -8.48 14.43 -8.51
N GLN A 20 -9.58 15.12 -8.77
CA GLN A 20 -10.38 15.81 -7.74
C GLN A 20 -11.09 14.85 -6.78
N HIS A 21 -11.46 13.66 -7.25
CA HIS A 21 -12.23 12.68 -6.46
C HIS A 21 -11.41 11.49 -5.98
N ARG A 22 -10.16 11.36 -6.46
CA ARG A 22 -9.27 10.29 -6.04
C ARG A 22 -8.80 10.53 -4.61
N LEU A 23 -8.91 9.50 -3.79
CA LEU A 23 -8.35 9.49 -2.45
C LEU A 23 -6.84 9.75 -2.51
N SER A 24 -6.38 10.57 -1.58
CA SER A 24 -4.97 10.86 -1.37
C SER A 24 -4.55 10.32 -0.01
N TYR A 25 -3.28 9.94 0.12
CA TYR A 25 -2.75 9.57 1.43
C TYR A 25 -2.64 10.80 2.33
N PRO A 26 -2.87 10.65 3.66
CA PRO A 26 -2.75 11.74 4.61
C PRO A 26 -1.29 12.19 4.76
N PHE A 27 -1.08 13.47 5.10
CA PHE A 27 0.27 14.03 5.32
C PHE A 27 1.08 13.22 6.33
N LYS A 28 0.42 12.77 7.40
CA LYS A 28 1.02 11.93 8.43
C LYS A 28 1.67 10.64 7.89
N LEU A 29 1.13 10.05 6.82
CA LEU A 29 1.77 8.88 6.19
C LEU A 29 3.12 9.29 5.58
N TYR A 30 3.13 10.41 4.86
CA TYR A 30 4.37 10.93 4.29
C TYR A 30 5.36 11.28 5.38
N ASP A 31 4.94 11.94 6.47
CA ASP A 31 5.84 12.27 7.58
C ASP A 31 6.47 11.03 8.22
N ILE A 32 5.69 9.97 8.46
CA ILE A 32 6.19 8.70 8.99
C ILE A 32 7.26 8.12 8.05
N ILE A 33 6.96 8.03 6.75
CA ILE A 33 7.87 7.47 5.75
C ILE A 33 9.13 8.32 5.64
N LEU A 34 8.97 9.63 5.48
CA LEU A 34 10.06 10.58 5.33
C LEU A 34 10.97 10.57 6.56
N LYS A 35 10.40 10.69 7.76
CA LYS A 35 11.15 10.65 9.02
C LYS A 35 11.94 9.37 9.17
N HIS A 36 11.30 8.21 8.97
CA HIS A 36 11.99 6.93 9.06
C HIS A 36 13.12 6.84 8.01
N HIS A 37 12.83 7.17 6.76
CA HIS A 37 13.77 7.09 5.64
C HIS A 37 14.95 8.05 5.78
N THR A 38 14.75 9.27 6.27
CA THR A 38 15.85 10.22 6.50
C THR A 38 16.67 9.85 7.73
N ASN A 39 16.05 9.29 8.77
CA ASN A 39 16.78 8.85 9.98
C ASN A 39 17.69 7.66 9.71
N THR A 40 17.40 6.85 8.70
CA THR A 40 18.29 5.77 8.23
C THR A 40 19.31 6.25 7.18
N GLY A 41 19.30 7.54 6.82
CA GLY A 41 20.24 8.12 5.84
C GLY A 41 19.82 7.93 4.38
N GLY A 42 18.56 7.59 4.13
CA GLY A 42 17.98 7.41 2.81
C GLY A 42 17.78 8.70 2.01
N LYS A 43 17.77 8.56 0.69
CA LYS A 43 17.50 9.65 -0.27
C LYS A 43 16.09 9.58 -0.83
N LEU A 44 15.45 10.72 -1.04
CA LEU A 44 14.04 10.85 -1.45
C LEU A 44 13.90 11.01 -2.97
N ASN A 45 14.35 10.01 -3.75
CA ASN A 45 14.49 10.14 -5.20
C ASN A 45 13.69 9.15 -6.04
N VAL A 46 13.08 8.12 -5.44
CA VAL A 46 12.33 7.09 -6.19
C VAL A 46 11.02 6.74 -5.47
N LEU A 47 9.95 6.66 -6.25
CA LEU A 47 8.63 6.16 -5.84
C LEU A 47 8.17 5.11 -6.87
N ALA A 48 7.66 3.98 -6.41
CA ALA A 48 7.20 2.90 -7.29
C ALA A 48 5.95 2.22 -6.74
N ASP A 49 5.15 1.65 -7.64
CA ASP A 49 3.98 0.84 -7.29
C ASP A 49 4.34 -0.65 -7.29
N ALA A 50 4.50 -1.23 -6.10
CA ALA A 50 5.16 -2.54 -5.94
C ALA A 50 4.32 -3.75 -6.37
N HIS A 51 2.98 -3.64 -6.38
CA HIS A 51 2.13 -4.82 -6.56
C HIS A 51 2.16 -5.41 -7.97
N TRP A 52 2.70 -4.68 -8.95
CA TRP A 52 2.89 -5.15 -10.33
C TRP A 52 4.28 -5.73 -10.59
N PHE A 53 5.19 -5.70 -9.62
CA PHE A 53 6.56 -6.14 -9.82
C PHE A 53 6.75 -7.63 -9.55
N SER A 54 7.70 -8.23 -10.27
CA SER A 54 8.35 -9.48 -9.83
C SER A 54 9.18 -9.15 -8.59
N MET A 55 8.63 -9.42 -7.40
CA MET A 55 9.26 -9.04 -6.13
C MET A 55 10.70 -9.58 -5.96
N PRO A 56 11.03 -10.85 -6.29
CA PRO A 56 12.41 -11.32 -6.21
C PRO A 56 13.38 -10.50 -7.06
N SER A 57 12.98 -10.18 -8.30
CA SER A 57 13.80 -9.36 -9.21
C SER A 57 13.88 -7.91 -8.73
N PHE A 58 12.77 -7.36 -8.24
CA PHE A 58 12.70 -6.02 -7.67
C PHE A 58 13.69 -5.87 -6.51
N TRP A 59 13.72 -6.81 -5.56
CA TRP A 59 14.64 -6.73 -4.42
C TRP A 59 16.10 -6.74 -4.84
N VAL A 60 16.48 -7.57 -5.82
CA VAL A 60 17.84 -7.59 -6.36
C VAL A 60 18.20 -6.24 -6.98
N GLN A 61 17.30 -5.63 -7.74
CA GLN A 61 17.52 -4.29 -8.31
C GLN A 61 17.53 -3.19 -7.24
N ALA A 62 16.65 -3.28 -6.25
CA ALA A 62 16.61 -2.36 -5.13
C ALA A 62 17.94 -2.39 -4.37
N ALA A 63 18.49 -3.56 -4.07
CA ALA A 63 19.79 -3.72 -3.40
C ALA A 63 20.97 -3.10 -4.17
N GLN A 64 20.88 -2.96 -5.50
CA GLN A 64 21.93 -2.32 -6.30
C GLN A 64 21.89 -0.78 -6.19
N VAL A 65 20.71 -0.22 -5.98
CA VAL A 65 20.48 1.24 -5.94
C VAL A 65 20.52 1.78 -4.51
N VAL A 66 19.98 0.99 -3.59
CA VAL A 66 19.86 1.28 -2.16
C VAL A 66 21.17 0.89 -1.50
N LYS A 67 21.96 1.88 -1.08
CA LYS A 67 23.17 1.63 -0.29
C LYS A 67 22.80 0.92 1.03
N PRO A 68 23.73 0.19 1.67
CA PRO A 68 23.50 -0.38 2.99
C PRO A 68 22.91 0.66 3.95
N ASN A 69 21.90 0.25 4.72
CA ASN A 69 21.12 1.06 5.66
C ASN A 69 20.14 2.07 5.06
N VAL A 70 19.86 2.08 3.76
CA VAL A 70 18.78 2.89 3.20
C VAL A 70 17.47 2.10 3.18
N THR A 71 16.34 2.76 3.48
CA THR A 71 15.02 2.13 3.55
C THR A 71 14.38 1.98 2.16
N VAL A 72 13.65 0.88 1.94
CA VAL A 72 12.62 0.80 0.90
C VAL A 72 11.26 0.81 1.61
N ALA A 73 10.46 1.84 1.37
CA ALA A 73 9.11 1.95 1.93
C ALA A 73 8.07 1.51 0.90
N LEU A 74 7.23 0.56 1.25
CA LEU A 74 6.08 0.11 0.46
C LEU A 74 4.82 0.38 1.27
N TRP A 75 3.82 1.01 0.65
CA TRP A 75 2.54 1.29 1.30
C TRP A 75 1.38 1.11 0.34
N THR A 76 0.23 0.77 0.90
CA THR A 76 -1.04 0.66 0.18
C THR A 76 -2.18 1.03 1.12
N CYS A 77 -3.28 1.51 0.55
CA CYS A 77 -4.58 1.51 1.21
C CYS A 77 -5.49 0.54 0.45
N SER A 78 -6.17 -0.33 1.19
CA SER A 78 -7.09 -1.28 0.59
C SER A 78 -8.47 -1.22 1.19
N SER A 79 -9.45 -1.48 0.31
CA SER A 79 -10.89 -1.40 0.57
C SER A 79 -11.34 -0.02 1.06
N LEU A 80 -12.64 0.21 1.00
CA LEU A 80 -13.27 1.40 1.56
C LEU A 80 -14.22 0.96 2.66
N TYR A 81 -14.14 1.63 3.81
CA TYR A 81 -14.98 1.34 4.96
C TYR A 81 -15.84 2.55 5.29
N CYS A 82 -17.10 2.29 5.63
CA CYS A 82 -17.94 3.32 6.23
C CYS A 82 -17.54 3.51 7.69
N HIS A 83 -17.53 4.77 8.13
CA HIS A 83 -17.25 5.10 9.52
C HIS A 83 -18.32 4.44 10.43
N PRO A 84 -17.94 3.84 11.59
CA PRO A 84 -18.90 3.16 12.46
C PRO A 84 -20.04 4.04 12.97
N SER A 85 -19.82 5.36 13.09
CA SER A 85 -20.87 6.32 13.48
C SER A 85 -21.90 6.60 12.38
N THR A 86 -21.65 6.20 11.13
CA THR A 86 -22.59 6.39 10.02
C THR A 86 -23.80 5.47 10.18
N SER A 87 -25.00 6.04 10.15
CA SER A 87 -26.24 5.27 10.14
C SER A 87 -26.22 4.20 9.05
N ASN A 88 -26.58 2.96 9.41
CA ASN A 88 -26.55 1.79 8.52
C ASN A 88 -25.15 1.38 8.01
N ALA A 89 -24.05 1.80 8.64
CA ALA A 89 -22.68 1.43 8.24
C ALA A 89 -22.49 -0.09 8.04
N ALA A 90 -23.10 -0.92 8.90
CA ALA A 90 -23.02 -2.37 8.78
C ALA A 90 -23.67 -2.90 7.48
N ALA A 91 -24.83 -2.36 7.10
CA ALA A 91 -25.52 -2.76 5.87
C ALA A 91 -24.74 -2.33 4.62
N VAL A 92 -24.20 -1.10 4.62
CA VAL A 92 -23.36 -0.61 3.52
C VAL A 92 -22.07 -1.43 3.39
N LYS A 93 -21.38 -1.70 4.52
CA LYS A 93 -20.17 -2.53 4.54
C LYS A 93 -20.45 -3.93 3.98
N LYS A 94 -21.59 -4.55 4.34
CA LYS A 94 -22.01 -5.84 3.80
C LYS A 94 -22.21 -5.79 2.27
N ALA A 95 -22.91 -4.77 1.77
CA ALA A 95 -23.11 -4.60 0.33
C ALA A 95 -21.79 -4.40 -0.42
N PHE A 96 -20.87 -3.60 0.14
CA PHE A 96 -19.57 -3.34 -0.46
C PHE A 96 -18.69 -4.60 -0.51
N PHE A 97 -18.64 -5.38 0.57
CA PHE A 97 -17.90 -6.65 0.58
C PHE A 97 -18.49 -7.68 -0.37
N HIS A 98 -19.82 -7.74 -0.52
CA HIS A 98 -20.43 -8.61 -1.52
C HIS A 98 -19.98 -8.23 -2.94
N LEU A 99 -19.92 -6.93 -3.25
CA LEU A 99 -19.38 -6.45 -4.52
C LEU A 99 -17.89 -6.83 -4.67
N GLU A 100 -17.06 -6.43 -3.72
CA GLU A 100 -15.59 -6.57 -3.80
C GLU A 100 -15.15 -8.05 -3.79
N ARG A 101 -15.74 -8.88 -2.93
CA ARG A 101 -15.24 -10.23 -2.62
C ARG A 101 -16.00 -11.35 -3.30
N ASP A 102 -17.23 -11.11 -3.75
CA ASP A 102 -18.04 -12.15 -4.41
C ASP A 102 -18.23 -11.83 -5.89
N ILE A 103 -18.74 -10.63 -6.21
CA ILE A 103 -19.06 -10.25 -7.60
C ILE A 103 -17.77 -10.01 -8.41
N LEU A 104 -16.81 -9.28 -7.85
CA LEU A 104 -15.57 -8.92 -8.57
C LEU A 104 -14.47 -9.99 -8.50
N ALA A 105 -14.57 -10.95 -7.58
CA ALA A 105 -13.54 -11.98 -7.37
C ALA A 105 -13.12 -12.74 -8.64
N PRO A 106 -14.03 -13.13 -9.57
CA PRO A 106 -13.63 -13.80 -10.82
C PRO A 106 -12.75 -12.95 -11.76
N TYR A 107 -12.71 -11.64 -11.54
CA TYR A 107 -11.97 -10.68 -12.36
C TYR A 107 -10.71 -10.14 -11.69
N GLU A 108 -10.43 -10.53 -10.45
CA GLU A 108 -9.22 -10.11 -9.74
C GLU A 108 -7.99 -10.84 -10.27
N LEU A 109 -6.90 -10.10 -10.48
CA LEU A 109 -5.58 -10.68 -10.70
C LEU A 109 -4.85 -10.87 -9.37
N PRO A 110 -3.85 -11.77 -9.28
CA PRO A 110 -3.06 -11.93 -8.06
C PRO A 110 -2.45 -10.62 -7.50
N PRO A 111 -1.94 -9.67 -8.33
CA PRO A 111 -1.56 -8.33 -7.88
C PRO A 111 -2.65 -7.54 -7.14
N ASN A 112 -3.90 -7.62 -7.60
CA ASN A 112 -5.02 -6.96 -6.94
C ASN A 112 -5.23 -7.52 -5.53
N GLN A 113 -5.13 -8.84 -5.38
CA GLN A 113 -5.27 -9.52 -4.09
C GLN A 113 -4.12 -9.18 -3.14
N ILE A 114 -2.88 -9.09 -3.65
CA ILE A 114 -1.71 -8.68 -2.87
C ILE A 114 -1.91 -7.28 -2.29
N SER A 115 -2.38 -6.33 -3.10
CA SER A 115 -2.70 -4.98 -2.61
C SER A 115 -3.91 -4.97 -1.68
N ARG A 116 -4.99 -5.69 -2.02
CA ARG A 116 -6.22 -5.78 -1.22
C ARG A 116 -5.96 -6.35 0.17
N ASN A 117 -5.12 -7.38 0.25
CA ASN A 117 -4.68 -8.00 1.49
C ASN A 117 -3.45 -7.30 2.08
N ARG A 118 -3.24 -6.01 1.78
CA ARG A 118 -2.25 -5.13 2.41
C ARG A 118 -0.84 -5.72 2.43
N TYR A 119 -0.42 -6.39 1.36
CA TYR A 119 0.89 -7.02 1.28
C TYR A 119 1.16 -8.12 2.31
N ASP A 120 0.12 -8.79 2.85
CA ASP A 120 0.28 -9.91 3.80
C ASP A 120 1.14 -11.05 3.20
N ASN A 121 1.01 -11.29 1.89
CA ASN A 121 1.75 -12.34 1.16
C ASN A 121 2.76 -11.78 0.14
N LEU A 122 3.17 -10.52 0.27
CA LEU A 122 4.19 -9.95 -0.59
C LEU A 122 5.53 -10.64 -0.28
N ILE A 123 6.22 -11.16 -1.31
CA ILE A 123 7.51 -11.82 -1.12
C ILE A 123 8.54 -10.79 -0.64
N LEU A 124 9.06 -10.99 0.57
CA LEU A 124 10.10 -10.14 1.19
C LEU A 124 11.51 -10.66 0.88
N PRO A 125 12.57 -9.85 1.07
CA PRO A 125 13.93 -10.19 0.66
C PRO A 125 14.44 -11.55 1.17
N TRP A 126 14.16 -11.90 2.43
CA TRP A 126 14.57 -13.16 3.05
C TRP A 126 13.71 -14.38 2.64
N GLN A 127 12.60 -14.15 1.95
CA GLN A 127 11.70 -15.19 1.43
C GLN A 127 12.01 -15.53 -0.04
N VAL A 128 12.99 -14.88 -0.67
CA VAL A 128 13.42 -15.21 -2.03
C VAL A 128 14.04 -16.61 -2.07
N ASN A 129 13.51 -17.48 -2.93
CA ASN A 129 13.95 -18.88 -3.02
C ASN A 129 15.34 -19.06 -3.64
N ASP A 130 15.80 -18.12 -4.46
CA ASP A 130 17.15 -18.15 -5.02
C ASP A 130 18.18 -17.88 -3.90
N LEU A 131 19.04 -18.87 -3.63
CA LEU A 131 19.99 -18.83 -2.52
C LEU A 131 21.05 -17.73 -2.68
N ILE A 132 21.48 -17.44 -3.90
CA ILE A 132 22.50 -16.42 -4.18
C ILE A 132 21.88 -15.04 -3.97
N ALA A 133 20.70 -14.81 -4.55
CA ALA A 133 19.95 -13.57 -4.34
C ALA A 133 19.68 -13.35 -2.86
N ARG A 134 19.20 -14.37 -2.14
CA ARG A 134 18.89 -14.25 -0.71
C ARG A 134 20.12 -13.90 0.13
N TYR A 135 21.30 -14.43 -0.20
CA TYR A 135 22.55 -14.06 0.50
C TYR A 135 22.86 -12.56 0.32
N ILE A 136 22.81 -12.05 -0.92
CA ILE A 136 23.05 -10.63 -1.22
C ILE A 136 22.00 -9.73 -0.53
N LEU A 137 20.75 -10.18 -0.56
CA LEU A 137 19.62 -9.45 0.00
C LEU A 137 19.66 -9.41 1.53
N ALA A 138 20.18 -10.44 2.21
CA ALA A 138 20.30 -10.46 3.66
C ALA A 138 21.26 -9.38 4.19
N GLU A 139 22.29 -9.00 3.42
CA GLU A 139 23.19 -7.90 3.77
C GLU A 139 22.54 -6.52 3.57
N SER A 140 21.71 -6.39 2.52
CA SER A 140 21.09 -5.11 2.15
C SER A 140 19.78 -4.83 2.90
N PHE A 141 19.01 -5.89 3.18
CA PHE A 141 17.70 -5.85 3.82
C PHE A 141 17.57 -6.95 4.89
N PRO A 142 18.19 -6.75 6.07
CA PRO A 142 18.11 -7.70 7.16
C PRO A 142 16.66 -7.80 7.68
N GLU A 143 16.17 -9.02 7.92
CA GLU A 143 14.80 -9.24 8.44
C GLU A 143 14.55 -8.52 9.77
N LYS A 144 15.58 -8.41 10.62
CA LYS A 144 15.51 -7.70 11.91
C LYS A 144 15.21 -6.21 11.80
N ASP A 145 15.48 -5.60 10.65
CA ASP A 145 15.27 -4.16 10.40
C ASP A 145 13.92 -3.90 9.70
N PHE A 146 13.13 -4.94 9.46
CA PHE A 146 11.80 -4.81 8.90
C PHE A 146 10.82 -4.15 9.86
N VAL A 147 10.09 -3.16 9.36
CA VAL A 147 9.01 -2.48 10.08
C VAL A 147 7.73 -2.60 9.28
N ARG A 148 6.65 -3.05 9.94
CA ARG A 148 5.30 -3.06 9.38
C ARG A 148 4.42 -2.17 10.25
N LEU A 149 3.86 -1.13 9.64
CA LEU A 149 2.88 -0.26 10.27
C LEU A 149 1.52 -0.51 9.62
N GLU A 150 0.48 -0.52 10.44
CA GLU A 150 -0.86 -0.85 9.98
C GLU A 150 -1.91 -0.05 10.74
N TRP A 151 -2.89 0.44 9.98
CA TRP A 151 -4.03 1.17 10.51
C TRP A 151 -5.34 0.61 9.95
N ASP A 152 -6.37 0.65 10.76
CA ASP A 152 -7.76 0.41 10.37
C ASP A 152 -8.02 -0.91 9.64
N ARG A 153 -7.38 -1.99 10.09
CA ARG A 153 -7.60 -3.33 9.51
C ARG A 153 -9.07 -3.72 9.66
N ASP A 154 -9.63 -4.23 8.56
CA ASP A 154 -11.03 -4.64 8.44
C ASP A 154 -12.05 -3.52 8.77
N GLY A 155 -11.62 -2.27 8.71
CA GLY A 155 -12.42 -1.09 8.99
C GLY A 155 -12.73 -0.92 10.48
N ILE A 156 -11.80 -1.34 11.35
CA ILE A 156 -11.82 -1.14 12.80
C ILE A 156 -10.89 0.02 13.13
N LEU A 157 -11.41 1.14 13.65
CA LEU A 157 -10.63 2.35 13.92
C LEU A 157 -9.46 2.07 14.88
N THR A 158 -8.22 2.31 14.45
CA THR A 158 -7.02 2.08 15.30
C THR A 158 -7.00 2.99 16.53
N ASN A 159 -7.43 4.24 16.40
CA ASN A 159 -7.50 5.21 17.50
C ASN A 159 -8.88 5.31 18.16
N GLY A 160 -9.89 4.59 17.64
CA GLY A 160 -11.28 4.68 18.11
C GLY A 160 -12.05 5.94 17.68
N GLU A 161 -11.43 6.85 16.93
CA GLU A 161 -12.00 8.16 16.59
C GLU A 161 -12.31 8.32 15.10
N ASP A 162 -11.33 8.12 14.22
CA ASP A 162 -11.50 8.26 12.77
C ASP A 162 -10.49 7.39 12.01
N PHE A 163 -10.79 7.09 10.74
CA PHE A 163 -9.87 6.35 9.87
C PHE A 163 -8.62 7.18 9.61
N PHE A 164 -7.46 6.53 9.62
CA PHE A 164 -6.17 7.11 9.28
C PHE A 164 -6.19 7.80 7.91
N LEU A 165 -6.84 7.22 6.91
CA LEU A 165 -7.00 7.83 5.58
C LEU A 165 -7.94 9.05 5.56
N ALA A 166 -8.87 9.14 6.51
CA ALA A 166 -9.79 10.28 6.62
C ALA A 166 -9.18 11.43 7.44
N SER A 167 -8.16 11.15 8.25
CA SER A 167 -7.44 12.14 9.03
C SER A 167 -6.87 13.24 8.15
N LYS A 168 -7.31 14.48 8.40
CA LYS A 168 -6.73 15.69 7.83
C LYS A 168 -5.65 16.30 8.72
N ASP A 169 -5.36 15.68 9.87
CA ASP A 169 -4.48 16.23 10.89
C ASP A 169 -3.02 15.88 10.62
N GLU A 170 -2.17 16.89 10.70
CA GLU A 170 -0.71 16.75 10.74
C GLU A 170 -0.20 16.04 12.02
N ASN A 171 -1.08 15.73 13.01
CA ASN A 171 -0.66 15.46 14.39
C ASN A 171 -1.26 14.25 15.14
N ASN A 172 -1.94 13.27 14.52
CA ASN A 172 -2.63 12.22 15.31
C ASN A 172 -2.06 10.80 15.18
N GLY A 173 -1.23 10.41 16.16
CA GLY A 173 -1.21 9.07 16.77
C GLY A 173 -0.27 8.01 16.17
N GLU A 174 0.97 7.93 16.64
CA GLU A 174 1.77 6.70 16.58
C GLU A 174 1.51 5.92 17.89
N THR A 175 1.08 4.66 17.81
CA THR A 175 1.18 3.73 18.94
C THR A 175 2.49 2.97 18.81
N HIS A 176 3.33 3.07 19.83
CA HIS A 176 4.57 2.31 20.01
C HIS A 176 4.32 0.81 20.14
#